data_AF-A0A7J8A862-F1
#
_entry.id   AF-A0A7J8A862-F1
#
_cell.length_a   1.000
_cell.length_b   1.000
_cell.length_c   1.000
_cell.angle_alpha   90.00
_cell.angle_beta   90.00
_cell.angle_gamma   90.00
#
_symmetry.space_group_name_H-M   'P 1'
#
loop_
_entity.id
_entity.type
_entity.pdbx_description
1 polymer ?
#
loop_
_entity_poly.entity_id
_entity_poly.type
_entity_poly.pdbx_seq_one_letter_code
_entity_poly.pdbx_strand_id
1 'polypeptide(L)'
;MDYKFSKMVEYRRATLREDDAPETPVEGGASLDSVEVGFQKRTGHLLGLHTQLELVLAGVSLLLAALLVGCFVALGVQYYRDPSHSTCLTEACIRVAGKILETLDRGVSPCEDFYQFSCGGWIRRNPLPDGRSRWNTFNSLWDQNQAILKHLLENATFNSSSEAERKTQRFYLSCLQVERIEELGAQPLRDLIEKIGGWNITGPWDQDNFMEVLKAVAGTYRASPFFTVYISADSKSSNSNVIQVDQSGLFLPSRDYYLNRTANEKENIS
;
A
#
# COMPACT_ATOMS: atom_id res chain seq x y z
N MET A 1 24.07 -23.59 -28.65
CA MET A 1 24.81 -22.32 -28.64
C MET A 1 24.32 -21.52 -27.46
N ASP A 2 25.15 -21.48 -26.43
CA ASP A 2 25.00 -20.75 -25.18
C ASP A 2 24.69 -19.27 -25.38
N TYR A 3 23.86 -18.67 -24.53
CA TYR A 3 24.21 -17.43 -23.83
C TYR A 3 23.39 -17.30 -22.54
N LYS A 4 24.14 -17.09 -21.46
CA LYS A 4 23.75 -17.04 -20.04
C LYS A 4 22.84 -15.86 -19.70
N PHE A 5 21.85 -16.13 -18.88
CA PHE A 5 21.10 -15.18 -18.07
C PHE A 5 21.85 -14.97 -16.75
N SER A 6 22.29 -13.74 -16.43
CA SER A 6 22.59 -13.34 -15.04
C SER A 6 22.83 -11.83 -14.97
N LYS A 7 21.90 -11.10 -14.35
CA LYS A 7 22.20 -9.94 -13.48
C LYS A 7 21.10 -9.88 -12.41
N MET A 8 21.38 -10.56 -11.31
CA MET A 8 20.67 -10.44 -10.03
C MET A 8 21.05 -9.08 -9.42
N VAL A 9 20.05 -8.26 -9.07
CA VAL A 9 20.26 -7.03 -8.29
C VAL A 9 20.41 -7.45 -6.83
N GLU A 10 21.63 -7.38 -6.33
CA GLU A 10 22.01 -7.77 -4.98
C GLU A 10 21.68 -6.62 -4.02
N TYR A 11 20.65 -6.79 -3.17
CA TYR A 11 20.39 -5.85 -2.09
C TYR A 11 21.45 -6.01 -1.00
N ARG A 12 22.28 -4.99 -0.85
CA ARG A 12 23.39 -4.93 0.11
C ARG A 12 22.83 -4.94 1.55
N ARG A 13 22.96 -6.08 2.23
CA ARG A 13 22.64 -6.26 3.66
C ARG A 13 23.63 -5.46 4.51
N ALA A 14 23.14 -4.58 5.38
CA ALA A 14 23.97 -3.93 6.40
C ALA A 14 24.24 -4.92 7.54
N THR A 15 25.48 -5.34 7.70
CA THR A 15 25.97 -6.11 8.86
C THR A 15 26.67 -5.14 9.80
N LEU A 16 26.15 -4.98 11.02
CA LEU A 16 26.90 -4.36 12.11
C LEU A 16 27.94 -5.37 12.61
N ARG A 17 29.19 -4.89 12.69
CA ARG A 17 30.37 -5.63 13.12
C ARG A 17 30.30 -5.89 14.63
N GLU A 18 30.58 -7.12 15.04
CA GLU A 18 31.04 -7.45 16.39
C GLU A 18 32.57 -7.28 16.40
N ASP A 19 33.09 -6.49 17.34
CA ASP A 19 34.53 -6.31 17.54
C ASP A 19 35.02 -7.30 18.60
N ASP A 20 35.99 -8.12 18.19
CA ASP A 20 36.72 -9.11 19.01
C ASP A 20 37.83 -8.47 19.87
N ALA A 21 38.19 -9.22 20.92
CA ALA A 21 39.18 -8.99 21.97
C ALA A 21 40.66 -8.87 21.50
N PRO A 22 41.61 -8.70 22.45
CA PRO A 22 42.98 -9.18 22.27
C PRO A 22 43.46 -10.19 23.33
N GLU A 23 44.41 -11.02 22.88
CA GLU A 23 44.95 -12.27 23.44
C GLU A 23 46.14 -12.14 24.43
N THR A 24 46.21 -13.13 25.35
CA THR A 24 47.32 -13.97 25.92
C THR A 24 48.69 -13.39 26.37
N PRO A 25 49.46 -14.10 27.27
CA PRO A 25 50.29 -15.25 26.87
C PRO A 25 50.35 -16.45 27.86
N VAL A 26 51.07 -17.48 27.41
CA VAL A 26 51.18 -18.92 27.77
C VAL A 26 52.28 -19.25 28.81
N GLU A 27 52.10 -20.36 29.57
CA GLU A 27 53.04 -21.45 29.96
C GLU A 27 52.53 -22.11 31.27
N GLY A 28 52.54 -23.42 31.55
CA GLY A 28 53.00 -24.65 30.89
C GLY A 28 52.81 -25.83 31.87
N GLY A 29 52.80 -27.07 31.35
CA GLY A 29 53.34 -28.25 32.06
C GLY A 29 52.47 -29.14 32.97
N ALA A 30 52.08 -30.29 32.38
CA ALA A 30 52.26 -31.67 32.92
C ALA A 30 51.21 -32.36 33.85
N SER A 31 50.73 -33.49 33.29
CA SER A 31 50.58 -34.84 33.86
C SER A 31 49.40 -35.24 34.77
N LEU A 32 48.69 -36.24 34.23
CA LEU A 32 47.98 -37.39 34.83
C LEU A 32 48.25 -37.69 36.32
N ASP A 33 47.18 -37.90 37.09
CA ASP A 33 46.98 -39.21 37.72
C ASP A 33 45.53 -39.44 38.19
N SER A 34 45.07 -40.67 37.91
CA SER A 34 43.82 -41.25 38.39
C SER A 34 43.93 -41.62 39.86
N VAL A 35 42.93 -41.27 40.69
CA VAL A 35 42.78 -41.83 42.03
C VAL A 35 41.33 -42.22 42.29
N GLU A 36 41.20 -43.47 42.74
CA GLU A 36 40.00 -44.25 42.99
C GLU A 36 39.06 -43.65 44.04
N VAL A 37 37.78 -43.94 43.86
CA VAL A 37 36.67 -43.54 44.74
C VAL A 37 36.56 -44.54 45.90
N GLY A 38 37.05 -44.15 47.08
CA GLY A 38 36.79 -44.88 48.32
C GLY A 38 35.45 -44.45 48.94
N PHE A 39 34.43 -45.31 48.86
CA PHE A 39 33.19 -45.15 49.63
C PHE A 39 33.43 -45.49 51.10
N GLN A 40 33.45 -44.47 51.97
CA GLN A 40 33.38 -44.67 53.42
C GLN A 40 31.98 -44.32 53.92
N LYS A 41 31.22 -45.36 54.22
CA LYS A 41 29.91 -45.32 54.87
C LYS A 41 30.10 -44.89 56.33
N ARG A 42 29.69 -43.67 56.69
CA ARG A 42 29.62 -43.23 58.10
C ARG A 42 28.17 -42.96 58.47
N THR A 43 27.53 -43.98 59.04
CA THR A 43 26.34 -43.87 59.87
C THR A 43 26.72 -43.15 61.16
N GLY A 44 26.04 -42.05 61.50
CA GLY A 44 26.34 -41.33 62.75
C GLY A 44 25.41 -40.14 63.01
N HIS A 45 24.36 -40.42 63.78
CA HIS A 45 23.65 -39.56 64.74
C HIS A 45 23.27 -38.09 64.44
N LEU A 46 21.95 -37.90 64.41
CA LEU A 46 21.13 -36.84 65.04
C LEU A 46 21.85 -35.87 66.00
N LEU A 47 21.59 -34.58 65.78
CA LEU A 47 21.75 -33.43 66.68
C LEU A 47 23.15 -33.20 67.30
N GLY A 48 24.02 -32.52 66.54
CA GLY A 48 25.21 -31.86 67.05
C GLY A 48 25.04 -30.34 67.08
N LEU A 49 25.44 -29.71 68.19
CA LEU A 49 25.37 -28.29 68.48
C LEU A 49 25.99 -27.45 67.34
N HIS A 50 25.15 -26.82 66.51
CA HIS A 50 25.62 -25.95 65.42
C HIS A 50 26.45 -24.81 66.03
N THR A 51 27.67 -24.62 65.53
CA THR A 51 28.48 -23.46 65.90
C THR A 51 27.71 -22.21 65.44
N GLN A 52 27.75 -21.13 66.23
CA GLN A 52 27.04 -19.87 65.94
C GLN A 52 27.26 -19.38 64.50
N LEU A 53 28.43 -19.70 63.93
CA LEU A 53 28.81 -19.39 62.56
C LEU A 53 27.97 -20.14 61.50
N GLU A 54 27.67 -21.43 61.70
CA GLU A 54 26.87 -22.25 60.76
C GLU A 54 25.42 -21.76 60.68
N LEU A 55 24.82 -21.40 61.82
CA LEU A 55 23.47 -20.84 61.87
C LEU A 55 23.41 -19.45 61.21
N VAL A 56 24.45 -18.63 61.40
CA VAL A 56 24.57 -17.33 60.72
C VAL A 56 24.75 -17.52 59.20
N LEU A 57 25.59 -18.45 58.75
CA LEU A 57 25.77 -18.73 57.31
C LEU A 57 24.50 -19.29 56.65
N ALA A 58 23.78 -20.19 57.33
CA ALA A 58 22.51 -20.71 56.85
C ALA A 58 21.44 -19.61 56.76
N GLY A 59 21.39 -18.72 57.76
CA GLY A 59 20.50 -17.55 57.77
C GLY A 59 20.82 -16.56 56.63
N VAL A 60 22.10 -16.26 56.41
CA VAL A 60 22.55 -15.39 55.31
C VAL A 60 22.26 -16.03 53.94
N SER A 61 22.47 -17.34 53.80
CA SER A 61 22.19 -18.06 52.55
C SER A 61 20.68 -18.10 52.24
N LEU A 62 19.84 -18.30 53.25
CA LEU A 62 18.38 -18.21 53.10
C LEU A 62 17.92 -16.79 52.75
N LEU A 63 18.52 -15.77 53.35
CA LEU A 63 18.26 -14.36 53.01
C LEU A 63 18.67 -14.05 51.56
N LEU A 64 19.86 -14.48 51.13
CA LEU A 64 20.33 -14.29 49.76
C LEU A 64 19.45 -15.03 48.75
N ALA A 65 19.05 -16.27 49.05
CA ALA A 65 18.12 -17.03 48.21
C ALA A 65 16.75 -16.35 48.12
N ALA A 66 16.21 -15.85 49.24
CA ALA A 66 14.94 -15.11 49.27
C ALA A 66 15.03 -13.80 48.49
N LEU A 67 16.15 -13.07 48.59
CA LEU A 67 16.41 -11.85 47.81
C LEU A 67 16.54 -12.14 46.32
N LEU A 68 17.22 -13.23 45.93
CA LEU A 68 17.32 -13.65 44.53
C LEU A 68 15.95 -14.02 43.96
N VAL A 69 15.16 -14.82 44.68
CA VAL A 69 13.79 -15.15 44.27
C VAL A 69 12.93 -13.89 44.17
N GLY A 70 13.05 -12.97 45.13
CA GLY A 70 12.39 -11.66 45.09
C GLY A 70 12.77 -10.85 43.84
N CYS A 71 14.05 -10.82 43.47
CA CYS A 71 14.53 -10.20 42.23
C CYS A 71 13.98 -10.89 40.99
N PHE A 72 13.98 -12.23 40.91
CA PHE A 72 13.40 -12.95 39.77
C PHE A 72 11.90 -12.70 39.62
N VAL A 73 11.16 -12.66 40.72
CA VAL A 73 9.73 -12.34 40.71
C VAL A 73 9.51 -10.88 40.31
N ALA A 74 10.30 -9.94 40.82
CA ALA A 74 10.22 -8.52 40.46
C ALA A 74 10.53 -8.28 38.98
N LEU A 75 11.58 -8.93 38.45
CA LEU A 75 11.94 -8.89 37.03
C LEU A 75 10.87 -9.55 36.16
N GLY A 76 10.32 -10.69 36.57
CA GLY A 76 9.20 -11.33 35.86
C GLY A 76 7.96 -10.44 35.82
N VAL A 77 7.58 -9.84 36.95
CA VAL A 77 6.46 -8.90 37.03
C VAL A 77 6.72 -7.68 36.16
N GLN A 78 7.92 -7.09 36.17
CA GLN A 78 8.27 -5.96 35.31
C GLN A 78 8.25 -6.34 33.81
N TYR A 79 8.73 -7.52 33.45
CA TYR A 79 8.69 -8.06 32.09
C TYR A 79 7.26 -8.26 31.59
N TYR A 80 6.36 -8.80 32.41
CA TYR A 80 4.94 -8.95 32.05
C TYR A 80 4.15 -7.63 32.09
N ARG A 81 4.66 -6.60 32.77
CA ARG A 81 4.04 -5.27 32.83
C ARG A 81 4.49 -4.34 31.71
N ASP A 82 5.45 -4.76 30.88
CA ASP A 82 5.92 -3.97 29.74
C ASP A 82 4.82 -3.92 28.66
N PRO A 83 4.24 -2.74 28.37
CA PRO A 83 3.19 -2.59 27.36
C PRO A 83 3.64 -3.02 25.96
N SER A 84 4.95 -3.04 25.69
CA SER A 84 5.53 -3.41 24.40
C SER A 84 5.36 -4.90 24.05
N HIS A 85 5.09 -5.76 25.03
CA HIS A 85 4.88 -7.20 24.83
C HIS A 85 3.42 -7.64 24.84
N SER A 86 2.47 -6.73 25.09
CA SER A 86 1.04 -7.06 25.07
C SER A 86 0.48 -7.00 23.64
N THR A 87 -0.16 -8.08 23.18
CA THR A 87 -0.85 -8.09 21.88
C THR A 87 -2.01 -7.12 21.90
N CYS A 88 -2.14 -6.27 20.88
CA CYS A 88 -3.27 -5.35 20.77
C CYS A 88 -4.58 -6.11 20.52
N LEU A 89 -5.54 -5.99 21.45
CA LEU A 89 -6.86 -6.63 21.37
C LEU A 89 -8.00 -5.62 21.22
N THR A 90 -7.70 -4.39 20.79
CA THR A 90 -8.75 -3.43 20.45
C THR A 90 -9.53 -3.91 19.22
N GLU A 91 -10.77 -3.49 19.08
CA GLU A 91 -11.61 -3.81 17.93
C GLU A 91 -10.91 -3.48 16.60
N ALA A 92 -10.28 -2.30 16.53
CA ALA A 92 -9.51 -1.87 15.36
C ALA A 92 -8.35 -2.84 15.04
N CYS A 93 -7.57 -3.25 16.05
CA CYS A 93 -6.47 -4.20 15.85
C CYS A 93 -6.97 -5.56 15.35
N ILE A 94 -8.05 -6.09 15.93
CA ILE A 94 -8.63 -7.37 15.50
C ILE A 94 -9.14 -7.28 14.06
N ARG A 95 -9.85 -6.19 13.71
CA ARG A 95 -10.39 -5.98 12.36
C ARG A 95 -9.29 -5.85 11.31
N VAL A 96 -8.25 -5.07 11.59
CA VAL A 96 -7.11 -4.90 10.67
C VAL A 96 -6.31 -6.19 10.54
N ALA A 97 -6.01 -6.86 11.65
CA ALA A 97 -5.32 -8.15 11.62
C ALA A 97 -6.11 -9.19 10.82
N GLY A 98 -7.43 -9.30 11.04
CA GLY A 98 -8.31 -10.15 10.25
C GLY A 98 -8.23 -9.82 8.75
N LYS A 99 -8.23 -8.53 8.40
CA LYS A 99 -8.12 -8.12 6.99
C LYS A 99 -6.78 -8.48 6.36
N ILE A 100 -5.68 -8.31 7.10
CA ILE A 100 -4.35 -8.74 6.65
C ILE A 100 -4.34 -10.25 6.41
N LEU A 101 -4.82 -11.03 7.38
CA LEU A 101 -4.84 -12.48 7.29
C LEU A 101 -5.67 -13.00 6.12
N GLU A 102 -6.77 -12.33 5.80
CA GLU A 102 -7.54 -12.62 4.59
C GLU A 102 -6.67 -12.48 3.34
N THR A 103 -5.93 -11.37 3.17
CA THR A 103 -5.23 -11.09 1.90
C THR A 103 -4.03 -12.00 1.65
N LEU A 104 -3.43 -12.56 2.70
CA LEU A 104 -2.26 -13.42 2.59
C LEU A 104 -2.54 -14.75 1.85
N ASP A 105 -1.54 -15.21 1.10
CA ASP A 105 -1.43 -16.58 0.60
C ASP A 105 -0.25 -17.29 1.27
N ARG A 106 -0.52 -17.96 2.39
CA ARG A 106 0.50 -18.63 3.21
C ARG A 106 1.11 -19.88 2.55
N GLY A 107 0.60 -20.30 1.40
CA GLY A 107 1.19 -21.38 0.60
C GLY A 107 2.44 -20.95 -0.18
N VAL A 108 2.71 -19.64 -0.27
CA VAL A 108 3.86 -19.09 -0.99
C VAL A 108 4.88 -18.54 0.01
N SER A 109 6.17 -18.81 -0.24
CA SER A 109 7.23 -18.24 0.59
C SER A 109 7.33 -16.72 0.35
N PRO A 110 7.31 -15.88 1.39
CA PRO A 110 7.49 -14.44 1.24
C PRO A 110 8.86 -14.05 0.66
N CYS A 111 9.86 -14.95 0.74
CA CYS A 111 11.19 -14.74 0.19
C CYS A 111 11.28 -15.06 -1.31
N GLU A 112 10.28 -15.77 -1.87
CA GLU A 112 10.24 -16.15 -3.29
C GLU A 112 9.36 -15.20 -4.10
N ASP A 113 8.12 -14.99 -3.64
CA ASP A 113 7.19 -14.04 -4.24
C ASP A 113 6.37 -13.35 -3.14
N PHE A 114 6.87 -12.19 -2.70
CA PHE A 114 6.21 -11.40 -1.68
C PHE A 114 4.85 -10.85 -2.14
N TYR A 115 4.66 -10.62 -3.45
CA TYR A 115 3.39 -10.12 -3.97
C TYR A 115 2.32 -11.21 -3.87
N GLN A 116 2.61 -12.43 -4.33
CA GLN A 116 1.67 -13.54 -4.18
C GLN A 116 1.45 -13.89 -2.70
N PHE A 117 2.48 -13.91 -1.86
CA PHE A 117 2.32 -14.13 -0.42
C PHE A 117 1.41 -13.08 0.23
N SER A 118 1.56 -11.79 -0.11
CA SER A 118 0.82 -10.71 0.55
C SER A 118 -0.58 -10.45 -0.04
N CYS A 119 -0.76 -10.69 -1.34
CA CYS A 119 -1.98 -10.34 -2.08
C CYS A 119 -2.73 -11.55 -2.67
N GLY A 120 -2.14 -12.74 -2.72
CA GLY A 120 -2.71 -13.91 -3.41
C GLY A 120 -4.06 -14.36 -2.85
N GLY A 121 -4.29 -14.18 -1.55
CA GLY A 121 -5.61 -14.37 -0.94
C GLY A 121 -6.64 -13.34 -1.43
N TRP A 122 -6.24 -12.08 -1.61
CA TRP A 122 -7.11 -11.03 -2.17
C TRP A 122 -7.46 -11.32 -3.63
N ILE A 123 -6.48 -11.64 -4.47
CA ILE A 123 -6.66 -11.92 -5.90
C ILE A 123 -7.69 -13.03 -6.12
N ARG A 124 -7.57 -14.14 -5.37
CA ARG A 124 -8.52 -15.26 -5.46
C ARG A 124 -9.97 -14.91 -5.11
N ARG A 125 -10.18 -13.96 -4.18
CA ARG A 125 -11.52 -13.57 -3.71
C ARG A 125 -12.11 -12.37 -4.45
N ASN A 126 -11.31 -11.69 -5.27
CA ASN A 126 -11.72 -10.46 -5.96
C ASN A 126 -11.44 -10.60 -7.46
N PRO A 127 -12.20 -11.46 -8.17
CA PRO A 127 -12.12 -11.54 -9.63
C PRO A 127 -12.45 -10.16 -10.24
N LEU A 128 -11.96 -9.92 -11.46
CA LEU A 128 -12.23 -8.69 -12.20
C LEU A 128 -13.75 -8.55 -12.42
N PRO A 129 -14.41 -7.53 -11.87
CA PRO A 129 -15.84 -7.32 -12.10
C PRO A 129 -16.13 -6.89 -13.54
N ASP A 130 -17.34 -7.18 -14.01
CA ASP A 130 -17.79 -6.72 -15.33
C ASP A 130 -17.71 -5.20 -15.47
N GLY A 131 -17.37 -4.74 -16.67
CA GLY A 131 -17.21 -3.30 -16.95
C GLY A 131 -15.94 -2.68 -16.35
N ARG A 132 -15.06 -3.46 -15.71
CA ARG A 132 -13.75 -3.02 -15.24
C ARG A 132 -12.64 -3.65 -16.08
N SER A 133 -11.62 -2.86 -16.41
CA SER A 133 -10.40 -3.36 -17.05
C SER A 133 -9.30 -3.71 -16.05
N ARG A 134 -9.43 -3.23 -14.80
CA ARG A 134 -8.52 -3.50 -13.67
C ARG A 134 -9.29 -3.48 -12.36
N TRP A 135 -8.87 -4.32 -11.41
CA TRP A 135 -9.45 -4.38 -10.08
C TRP A 135 -8.37 -4.50 -9.02
N ASN A 136 -8.34 -3.56 -8.08
CA ASN A 136 -7.44 -3.53 -6.94
C ASN A 136 -8.12 -2.78 -5.78
N THR A 137 -7.38 -2.59 -4.68
CA THR A 137 -7.86 -1.88 -3.49
C THR A 137 -8.25 -0.42 -3.76
N PHE A 138 -7.58 0.28 -4.68
CA PHE A 138 -7.97 1.65 -5.06
C PHE A 138 -9.30 1.67 -5.79
N ASN A 139 -9.54 0.74 -6.71
CA ASN A 139 -10.83 0.62 -7.40
C ASN A 139 -11.95 0.25 -6.41
N SER A 140 -11.70 -0.68 -5.50
CA SER A 140 -12.68 -1.06 -4.47
C SER A 140 -13.03 0.13 -3.57
N LEU A 141 -12.05 0.93 -3.15
CA LEU A 141 -12.30 2.12 -2.34
C LEU A 141 -13.03 3.22 -3.14
N TRP A 142 -12.64 3.40 -4.40
CA TRP A 142 -13.34 4.32 -5.31
C TRP A 142 -14.83 3.99 -5.40
N ASP A 143 -15.18 2.72 -5.57
CA ASP A 143 -16.57 2.28 -5.69
C ASP A 143 -17.36 2.49 -4.39
N GLN A 144 -16.74 2.25 -3.23
CA GLN A 144 -17.35 2.56 -1.93
C GLN A 144 -17.63 4.07 -1.81
N ASN A 145 -16.68 4.91 -2.23
CA ASN A 145 -16.88 6.36 -2.24
C ASN A 145 -17.98 6.78 -3.22
N GLN A 146 -18.05 6.17 -4.42
CA GLN A 146 -19.13 6.45 -5.37
C GLN A 146 -20.51 6.09 -4.80
N ALA A 147 -20.63 4.98 -4.06
CA ALA A 147 -21.87 4.63 -3.39
C ALA A 147 -22.30 5.67 -2.35
N ILE A 148 -21.36 6.14 -1.53
CA ILE A 148 -21.62 7.22 -0.55
C ILE A 148 -22.04 8.51 -1.27
N LEU A 149 -21.32 8.91 -2.31
CA LEU A 149 -21.65 10.11 -3.09
C LEU A 149 -23.03 10.02 -3.73
N LYS A 150 -23.38 8.87 -4.30
CA LYS A 150 -24.73 8.59 -4.82
C LYS A 150 -25.80 8.78 -3.74
N HIS A 151 -25.60 8.20 -2.56
CA HIS A 151 -26.54 8.37 -1.44
C HIS A 151 -26.70 9.84 -1.03
N LEU A 152 -25.62 10.62 -1.00
CA LEU A 152 -25.67 12.04 -0.68
C LEU A 152 -26.42 12.85 -1.73
N LEU A 153 -26.16 12.59 -3.02
CA LEU A 153 -26.75 13.33 -4.14
C LEU A 153 -28.22 12.98 -4.36
N GLU A 154 -28.64 11.74 -4.09
CA GLU A 154 -30.03 11.29 -4.25
C GLU A 154 -30.90 11.52 -3.02
N ASN A 155 -30.32 12.00 -1.92
CA ASN A 155 -31.09 12.28 -0.73
C ASN A 155 -32.03 13.48 -0.97
N ALA A 156 -33.31 13.19 -1.18
CA ALA A 156 -34.36 14.20 -1.38
C ALA A 156 -34.60 15.11 -0.17
N THR A 157 -34.16 14.70 1.03
CA THR A 157 -34.27 15.50 2.26
C THR A 157 -33.08 16.44 2.45
N PHE A 158 -32.05 16.32 1.62
CA PHE A 158 -30.86 17.16 1.68
C PHE A 158 -31.20 18.60 1.29
N ASN A 159 -31.34 19.45 2.30
CA ASN A 159 -31.63 20.86 2.12
C ASN A 159 -30.38 21.69 2.44
N SER A 160 -29.52 21.85 1.44
CA SER A 160 -28.32 22.68 1.58
C SER A 160 -28.60 24.14 1.27
N SER A 161 -28.06 25.04 2.10
CA SER A 161 -28.00 26.48 1.82
C SER A 161 -26.89 26.85 0.81
N SER A 162 -25.97 25.93 0.50
CA SER A 162 -24.87 26.14 -0.43
C SER A 162 -25.35 26.01 -1.88
N GLU A 163 -25.17 27.08 -2.66
CA GLU A 163 -25.48 27.05 -4.11
C GLU A 163 -24.62 26.02 -4.86
N ALA A 164 -23.36 25.84 -4.44
CA ALA A 164 -22.45 24.87 -5.05
C ALA A 164 -23.01 23.45 -4.92
N GLU A 165 -23.47 23.07 -3.73
CA GLU A 165 -24.04 21.75 -3.48
C GLU A 165 -25.35 21.53 -4.25
N ARG A 166 -26.20 22.56 -4.33
CA ARG A 166 -27.44 22.52 -5.14
C ARG A 166 -27.15 22.34 -6.63
N LYS A 167 -26.13 23.03 -7.16
CA LYS A 167 -25.70 22.88 -8.56
C LYS A 167 -25.16 21.47 -8.81
N THR A 168 -24.33 20.94 -7.92
CA THR A 168 -23.81 19.56 -8.01
C THR A 168 -24.94 18.52 -8.01
N GLN A 169 -25.92 18.66 -7.10
CA GLN A 169 -27.08 17.77 -7.06
C GLN A 169 -27.91 17.85 -8.35
N ARG A 170 -28.21 19.07 -8.82
CA ARG A 170 -28.98 19.25 -10.07
C ARG A 170 -28.24 18.68 -11.28
N PHE A 171 -26.93 18.87 -11.35
CA PHE A 171 -26.10 18.30 -12.40
C PHE A 171 -26.18 16.77 -12.40
N TYR A 172 -26.01 16.15 -11.22
CA TYR A 172 -26.17 14.71 -11.05
C TYR A 172 -27.56 14.20 -11.49
N LEU A 173 -28.63 14.83 -11.01
CA LEU A 173 -30.00 14.46 -11.37
C LEU A 173 -30.31 14.66 -12.86
N SER A 174 -29.65 15.60 -13.54
CA SER A 174 -29.80 15.77 -14.99
C SER A 174 -29.22 14.58 -15.77
N CYS A 175 -28.13 13.98 -15.28
CA CYS A 175 -27.54 12.78 -15.88
C CYS A 175 -28.40 11.53 -15.71
N LEU A 176 -29.29 11.50 -14.72
CA LEU A 176 -30.19 10.36 -14.46
C LEU A 176 -31.50 10.41 -15.26
N GLN A 177 -31.80 11.51 -15.95
CA GLN A 177 -33.01 11.65 -16.77
C GLN A 177 -32.83 10.97 -18.13
N VAL A 178 -32.66 9.65 -18.13
CA VAL A 178 -32.34 8.85 -19.32
C VAL A 178 -33.43 8.99 -20.39
N GLU A 179 -34.71 9.04 -20.02
CA GLU A 179 -35.80 9.19 -20.97
C GLU A 179 -35.70 10.49 -21.76
N ARG A 180 -35.29 11.58 -21.08
CA ARG A 180 -35.08 12.88 -21.74
C ARG A 180 -33.84 12.87 -22.63
N ILE A 181 -32.79 12.18 -22.21
CA ILE A 181 -31.56 12.02 -23.01
C ILE A 181 -31.88 11.24 -24.30
N GLU A 182 -32.62 10.14 -24.20
CA GLU A 182 -33.05 9.34 -25.34
C GLU A 182 -34.03 10.09 -26.26
N GLU A 183 -34.96 10.87 -25.70
CA GLU A 183 -35.87 11.72 -26.48
C GLU A 183 -35.11 12.77 -27.33
N LEU A 184 -34.07 13.39 -26.76
CA LEU A 184 -33.23 14.37 -27.46
C LEU A 184 -32.31 13.72 -28.51
N GLY A 185 -31.89 12.48 -28.27
CA GLY A 185 -30.99 11.74 -29.14
C GLY A 185 -29.73 12.55 -29.50
N ALA A 186 -29.36 12.54 -30.77
CA ALA A 186 -28.18 13.26 -31.27
C ALA A 186 -28.40 14.77 -31.48
N GLN A 187 -29.61 15.29 -31.27
CA GLN A 187 -29.96 16.68 -31.64
C GLN A 187 -29.05 17.72 -30.98
N PRO A 188 -28.75 17.67 -29.66
CA PRO A 188 -27.88 18.67 -29.04
C PRO A 188 -26.47 18.73 -29.64
N LEU A 189 -25.95 17.58 -30.11
CA LEU A 189 -24.64 17.52 -30.77
C LEU A 189 -24.73 18.05 -32.21
N ARG A 190 -25.83 17.78 -32.94
CA ARG A 190 -26.05 18.32 -34.29
C ARG A 190 -26.16 19.84 -34.28
N ASP A 191 -26.95 20.39 -33.36
CA ASP A 191 -27.09 21.83 -33.16
C ASP A 191 -25.73 22.48 -32.86
N LEU A 192 -24.90 21.80 -32.06
CA LEU A 192 -23.55 22.25 -31.77
C LEU A 192 -22.66 22.24 -33.02
N ILE A 193 -22.66 21.14 -33.79
CA ILE A 193 -21.87 21.02 -35.03
C ILE A 193 -22.25 22.12 -36.01
N GLU A 194 -23.54 22.35 -36.24
CA GLU A 194 -24.03 23.43 -37.11
C GLU A 194 -23.59 24.80 -36.59
N LYS A 195 -23.73 25.04 -35.27
CA LYS A 195 -23.34 26.30 -34.63
C LYS A 195 -21.85 26.63 -34.79
N ILE A 196 -20.97 25.62 -34.80
CA ILE A 196 -19.52 25.83 -34.91
C ILE A 196 -18.99 25.75 -36.35
N GLY A 197 -19.87 25.72 -37.35
CA GLY A 197 -19.48 25.81 -38.76
C GLY A 197 -19.66 24.54 -39.59
N GLY A 198 -20.31 23.51 -39.04
CA GLY A 198 -20.65 22.28 -39.75
C GLY A 198 -19.53 21.25 -39.84
N TRP A 199 -19.84 20.11 -40.46
CA TRP A 199 -18.90 19.01 -40.69
C TRP A 199 -19.21 18.33 -42.02
N ASN A 200 -18.20 18.09 -42.86
CA ASN A 200 -18.39 17.48 -44.19
C ASN A 200 -19.06 16.09 -44.17
N ILE A 201 -19.04 15.37 -43.04
CA ILE A 201 -19.75 14.09 -42.89
C ILE A 201 -21.27 14.28 -42.94
N THR A 202 -21.78 15.43 -42.50
CA THR A 202 -23.22 15.70 -42.43
C THR A 202 -23.76 16.37 -43.71
N GLY A 203 -22.91 16.74 -44.66
CA GLY A 203 -23.28 17.39 -45.92
C GLY A 203 -22.12 18.19 -46.53
N PRO A 204 -22.31 18.83 -47.70
CA PRO A 204 -21.28 19.65 -48.32
C PRO A 204 -20.75 20.73 -47.38
N TRP A 205 -19.44 20.91 -47.33
CA TRP A 205 -18.78 21.86 -46.45
C TRP A 205 -17.69 22.63 -47.21
N ASP A 206 -17.83 23.95 -47.24
CA ASP A 206 -16.89 24.88 -47.90
C ASP A 206 -16.90 26.21 -47.13
N GLN A 207 -16.28 26.21 -45.95
CA GLN A 207 -16.23 27.36 -45.05
C GLN A 207 -14.77 27.74 -44.76
N ASP A 208 -14.44 29.04 -44.87
CA ASP A 208 -13.13 29.57 -44.49
C ASP A 208 -13.15 30.10 -43.06
N ASN A 209 -13.30 29.21 -42.09
CA ASN A 209 -13.54 29.55 -40.68
C ASN A 209 -12.59 28.85 -39.69
N PHE A 210 -11.46 28.29 -40.18
CA PHE A 210 -10.56 27.45 -39.40
C PHE A 210 -10.21 28.02 -38.01
N MET A 211 -9.79 29.29 -37.95
CA MET A 211 -9.38 29.94 -36.70
C MET A 211 -10.55 30.16 -35.73
N GLU A 212 -11.75 30.44 -36.25
CA GLU A 212 -12.95 30.62 -35.45
C GLU A 212 -13.38 29.31 -34.81
N VAL A 213 -13.40 28.23 -35.60
CA VAL A 213 -13.69 26.88 -35.13
C VAL A 213 -12.65 26.44 -34.10
N LEU A 214 -11.36 26.60 -34.39
CA LEU A 214 -10.29 26.24 -33.47
C LEU A 214 -10.42 26.96 -32.13
N LYS A 215 -10.72 28.26 -32.15
CA LYS A 215 -10.95 29.06 -30.93
C LYS A 215 -12.18 28.58 -30.15
N ALA A 216 -13.29 28.27 -30.82
CA ALA A 216 -14.49 27.78 -30.17
C ALA A 216 -14.25 26.40 -29.53
N VAL A 217 -13.68 25.47 -30.28
CA VAL A 217 -13.40 24.09 -29.84
C VAL A 217 -12.40 24.08 -28.68
N ALA A 218 -11.29 24.83 -28.78
CA ALA A 218 -10.27 24.90 -27.73
C ALA A 218 -10.69 25.71 -26.51
N GLY A 219 -11.32 26.87 -26.72
CA GLY A 219 -11.67 27.79 -25.64
C GLY A 219 -12.97 27.44 -24.93
N THR A 220 -14.05 27.27 -25.69
CA THR A 220 -15.40 27.07 -25.13
C THR A 220 -15.66 25.61 -24.76
N TYR A 221 -15.27 24.68 -25.63
CA TYR A 221 -15.56 23.25 -25.47
C TYR A 221 -14.38 22.46 -24.87
N ARG A 222 -13.24 23.11 -24.65
CA ARG A 222 -12.04 22.56 -24.00
C ARG A 222 -11.50 21.29 -24.66
N ALA A 223 -11.71 21.14 -25.96
CA ALA A 223 -11.09 20.09 -26.76
C ALA A 223 -9.78 20.61 -27.37
N SER A 224 -8.74 19.78 -27.43
CA SER A 224 -7.41 20.21 -27.84
C SER A 224 -6.94 19.53 -29.13
N PRO A 225 -7.55 19.85 -30.29
CA PRO A 225 -7.05 19.37 -31.57
C PRO A 225 -5.69 20.03 -31.86
N PHE A 226 -4.79 19.29 -32.53
CA PHE A 226 -3.41 19.70 -32.89
C PHE A 226 -2.45 19.90 -31.71
N PHE A 227 -2.78 20.77 -30.77
CA PHE A 227 -1.99 21.12 -29.60
C PHE A 227 -2.91 21.52 -28.44
N THR A 228 -2.40 21.41 -27.22
CA THR A 228 -3.09 21.91 -26.03
C THR A 228 -2.51 23.25 -25.62
N VAL A 229 -3.37 24.16 -25.18
CA VAL A 229 -2.97 25.45 -24.61
C VAL A 229 -3.55 25.54 -23.22
N TYR A 230 -2.71 25.76 -22.23
CA TYR A 230 -3.12 25.90 -20.84
C TYR A 230 -2.29 26.96 -20.11
N ILE A 231 -2.78 27.38 -18.96
CA ILE A 231 -2.12 28.37 -18.11
C ILE A 231 -1.72 27.66 -16.83
N SER A 232 -0.42 27.66 -16.54
CA SER A 232 0.13 27.09 -15.31
C SER A 232 1.36 27.87 -14.87
N ALA A 233 1.84 27.56 -13.67
CA ALA A 233 3.03 28.18 -13.10
C ALA A 233 4.24 28.07 -14.04
N ASP A 234 5.01 29.15 -14.13
CA ASP A 234 6.28 29.14 -14.84
C ASP A 234 7.31 28.30 -14.06
N SER A 235 7.87 27.28 -14.72
CA SER A 235 8.96 26.46 -14.18
C SER A 235 10.17 27.26 -13.70
N LYS A 236 10.42 28.44 -14.27
CA LYS A 236 11.52 29.34 -13.90
C LYS A 236 11.13 30.38 -12.85
N SER A 237 9.83 30.58 -12.60
CA SER A 237 9.29 31.52 -11.62
C SER A 237 7.92 31.07 -11.12
N SER A 238 7.91 30.35 -10.01
CA SER A 238 6.68 29.75 -9.45
C SER A 238 5.63 30.77 -9.00
N ASN A 239 6.00 32.05 -8.88
CA ASN A 239 5.10 33.14 -8.49
C ASN A 239 4.34 33.75 -9.69
N SER A 240 4.51 33.22 -10.89
CA SER A 240 3.87 33.72 -12.10
C SER A 240 3.32 32.58 -12.94
N ASN A 241 2.25 32.87 -13.67
CA ASN A 241 1.71 31.94 -14.66
C ASN A 241 2.19 32.32 -16.06
N VAL A 242 2.32 31.33 -16.93
CA VAL A 242 2.65 31.50 -18.34
C VAL A 242 1.72 30.66 -19.20
N ILE A 243 1.50 31.10 -20.45
CA ILE A 243 0.83 30.28 -21.46
C ILE A 243 1.78 29.16 -21.85
N GLN A 244 1.33 27.92 -21.75
CA GLN A 244 2.06 26.74 -22.18
C GLN A 244 1.35 26.11 -23.38
N VAL A 245 2.15 25.69 -24.36
CA VAL A 245 1.69 24.99 -25.56
C VAL A 245 2.40 23.64 -25.60
N ASP A 246 1.64 22.56 -25.71
CA ASP A 246 2.18 21.20 -25.74
C ASP A 246 1.45 20.32 -26.78
N GLN A 247 2.04 19.18 -27.12
CA GLN A 247 1.48 18.22 -28.07
C GLN A 247 0.13 17.65 -27.59
N SER A 248 -0.80 17.46 -28.53
CA SER A 248 -2.14 16.92 -28.26
C SER A 248 -2.76 16.35 -29.55
N GLY A 249 -4.02 15.92 -29.49
CA GLY A 249 -4.84 15.62 -30.67
C GLY A 249 -4.87 14.16 -31.07
N LEU A 250 -4.19 13.28 -30.33
CA LEU A 250 -4.35 11.84 -30.48
C LEU A 250 -5.55 11.36 -29.66
N PHE A 251 -6.42 10.58 -30.29
CA PHE A 251 -7.62 10.04 -29.67
C PHE A 251 -7.36 8.69 -28.98
N LEU A 252 -6.46 7.87 -29.53
CA LEU A 252 -6.05 6.62 -28.90
C LEU A 252 -5.08 6.89 -27.75
N PRO A 253 -5.03 6.00 -26.73
CA PRO A 253 -4.34 6.28 -25.46
C PRO A 253 -2.84 6.60 -25.58
N SER A 254 -2.19 6.17 -26.66
CA SER A 254 -0.79 6.48 -26.92
C SER A 254 -0.50 6.54 -28.42
N ARG A 255 0.64 7.17 -28.75
CA ARG A 255 1.19 7.21 -30.11
C ARG A 255 1.43 5.81 -30.69
N ASP A 256 1.74 4.83 -29.83
CA ASP A 256 2.10 3.48 -30.27
C ASP A 256 0.93 2.74 -30.93
N TYR A 257 -0.32 3.04 -30.54
CA TYR A 257 -1.49 2.50 -31.22
C TYR A 257 -1.54 2.86 -32.71
N TYR A 258 -0.95 3.99 -33.13
CA TYR A 258 -0.93 4.43 -34.52
C TYR A 258 0.25 3.85 -35.32
N LEU A 259 1.28 3.34 -34.64
CA LEU A 259 2.56 3.00 -35.26
C LEU A 259 2.95 1.53 -35.12
N ASN A 260 2.60 0.90 -34.01
CA ASN A 260 2.98 -0.46 -33.69
C ASN A 260 1.88 -1.45 -34.13
N ARG A 261 2.00 -1.94 -35.37
CA ARG A 261 1.05 -2.91 -35.95
C ARG A 261 0.98 -4.22 -35.15
N THR A 262 2.13 -4.73 -34.69
CA THR A 262 2.25 -6.04 -34.03
C THR A 262 1.72 -6.11 -32.60
N ALA A 263 1.65 -4.98 -31.88
CA ALA A 263 1.05 -4.95 -30.54
C ALA A 263 -0.48 -4.99 -30.63
N ASN A 264 -1.06 -4.27 -31.61
CA ASN A 264 -2.51 -4.17 -31.80
C ASN A 264 -3.15 -5.47 -32.31
N GLU A 265 -2.40 -6.32 -33.01
CA GLU A 265 -2.88 -7.64 -33.44
C GLU A 265 -3.05 -8.62 -32.27
N LYS A 266 -2.30 -8.46 -31.17
CA LYS A 266 -2.37 -9.35 -30.00
C LYS A 266 -3.56 -9.03 -29.08
N GLU A 267 -4.06 -7.80 -29.07
CA GLU A 267 -5.25 -7.42 -28.27
C GLU A 267 -6.57 -7.89 -28.89
N ASN A 268 -6.60 -8.26 -30.17
CA ASN A 268 -7.77 -8.85 -30.82
C ASN A 268 -7.93 -10.37 -30.55
N ILE A 269 -7.08 -10.94 -29.69
CA ILE A 269 -7.11 -12.35 -29.28
C ILE A 269 -7.08 -12.41 -27.75
N SER A 270 -8.15 -11.96 -27.10
CA SER A 270 -8.45 -12.28 -25.69
C SER A 270 -9.94 -12.20 -25.43
#